data_AF-A0A2T0LJ56-F1
#
_entry.id   AF-A0A2T0LJ56-F1
#
_cell.length_a   1.000
_cell.length_b   1.000
_cell.length_c   1.000
_cell.angle_alpha   90.00
_cell.angle_beta   90.00
_cell.angle_gamma   90.00
#
_symmetry.space_group_name_H-M   'P 1'
#
loop_
_entity.id
_entity.type
_entity.pdbx_description
1 polymer ?
#
loop_
_entity_poly.entity_id
_entity_poly.type
_entity_poly.pdbx_seq_one_letter_code
_entity_poly.pdbx_strand_id
1 'polypeptide(L)'
;MYFFSEWLMTLHAGEIQFHLYKLPVRNYEEKDYENGSLSRLVAKMNGDPVVAFYGPYIGSFEELKKWPEGYEKEHEYRAIDLENERERKLLQRLILNGIGKANKSEYHHDYGTFVAKKGDSIEGIRVHKGIHLDVLVEPNGNIIIGFDMKFRLF
;
A
#
# COMPACT_ATOMS: atom_id res chain seq x y z
N MET A 1 -22.46 18.33 -2.21
CA MET A 1 -22.73 17.33 -1.16
C MET A 1 -21.79 16.17 -1.41
N TYR A 2 -20.73 16.05 -0.62
CA TYR A 2 -19.78 14.93 -0.72
C TYR A 2 -20.32 13.79 0.16
N PHE A 3 -20.65 12.66 -0.44
CA PHE A 3 -20.95 11.44 0.31
C PHE A 3 -19.61 10.77 0.66
N PHE A 4 -19.07 11.06 1.84
CA PHE A 4 -18.00 10.24 2.39
C PHE A 4 -18.61 8.88 2.75
N SER A 5 -18.16 7.84 2.06
CA SER A 5 -18.53 6.48 2.37
C SER A 5 -17.34 5.83 3.05
N GLU A 6 -17.56 5.29 4.24
CA GLU A 6 -16.52 4.69 5.07
C GLU A 6 -16.93 3.28 5.47
N TRP A 7 -15.95 2.39 5.56
CA TRP A 7 -16.15 1.04 6.05
C TRP A 7 -15.14 0.73 7.15
N LEU A 8 -15.64 0.46 8.36
CA LEU A 8 -14.84 -0.07 9.46
C LEU A 8 -14.62 -1.58 9.23
N MET A 9 -13.36 -1.97 9.13
CA MET A 9 -13.00 -3.39 9.01
C MET A 9 -13.27 -4.13 10.32
N THR A 10 -13.65 -5.40 10.20
CA THR A 10 -13.80 -6.29 11.36
C THR A 10 -12.47 -6.76 11.95
N LEU A 11 -11.41 -6.73 11.15
CA LEU A 11 -10.07 -7.17 11.55
C LEU A 11 -9.34 -6.04 12.25
N HIS A 12 -8.72 -6.33 13.38
CA HIS A 12 -7.95 -5.35 14.13
C HIS A 12 -6.50 -5.28 13.62
N ALA A 13 -5.92 -4.08 13.54
CA ALA A 13 -4.57 -3.90 12.99
C ALA A 13 -3.48 -4.64 13.80
N GLY A 14 -3.67 -4.79 15.11
CA GLY A 14 -2.80 -5.58 15.98
C GLY A 14 -2.85 -7.10 15.73
N GLU A 15 -3.78 -7.58 14.90
CA GLU A 15 -3.90 -8.99 14.53
C GLU A 15 -3.25 -9.29 13.17
N ILE A 16 -2.95 -8.25 12.38
CA ILE A 16 -2.39 -8.41 11.03
C ILE A 16 -0.89 -8.57 11.13
N GLN A 17 -0.42 -9.82 11.02
CA GLN A 17 1.00 -10.11 10.93
C GLN A 17 1.53 -9.89 9.52
N PHE A 18 2.74 -9.34 9.44
CA PHE A 18 3.47 -9.14 8.19
C PHE A 18 4.98 -9.16 8.48
N HIS A 19 5.77 -9.31 7.43
CA HIS A 19 7.22 -9.20 7.54
C HIS A 19 7.62 -7.73 7.51
N LEU A 20 8.18 -7.27 8.63
CA LEU A 20 8.71 -5.92 8.80
C LEU A 20 10.23 -5.96 8.65
N TYR A 21 10.74 -5.10 7.77
CA TYR A 21 12.16 -4.90 7.57
C TYR A 21 12.51 -3.47 7.92
N LYS A 22 13.43 -3.29 8.85
CA LYS A 22 13.94 -1.98 9.24
C LYS A 22 15.32 -1.78 8.64
N LEU A 23 15.47 -0.69 7.90
CA LEU A 23 16.71 -0.34 7.22
C LEU A 23 17.51 0.64 8.10
N PRO A 24 18.85 0.51 8.15
CA PRO A 24 19.68 1.52 8.77
C PRO A 24 19.57 2.83 7.99
N VAL A 25 19.55 3.96 8.70
CA VAL A 25 19.51 5.28 8.05
C VAL A 25 20.89 5.56 7.47
N ARG A 26 21.02 5.49 6.15
CA ARG A 26 22.27 5.75 5.43
C ARG A 26 22.47 7.24 5.14
N ASN A 27 21.42 7.89 4.61
CA ASN A 27 21.38 9.32 4.36
C ASN A 27 20.00 9.88 4.75
N TYR A 28 19.94 10.82 5.70
CA TYR A 28 18.67 11.37 6.19
C TYR A 28 17.91 12.17 5.13
N GLU A 29 18.62 12.80 4.20
CA GLU A 29 18.03 13.68 3.18
C GLU A 29 17.41 12.88 2.02
N GLU A 30 17.96 11.71 1.69
CA GLU A 30 17.56 10.91 0.53
C GLU A 30 16.77 9.64 0.90
N LYS A 31 16.60 9.37 2.20
CA LYS A 31 16.00 8.12 2.73
C LYS A 31 14.70 7.70 2.03
N ASP A 32 13.80 8.63 1.74
CA ASP A 32 12.47 8.30 1.21
C ASP A 32 12.55 7.93 -0.28
N TYR A 33 13.45 8.57 -1.03
CA TYR A 33 13.71 8.24 -2.43
C TYR A 33 14.49 6.92 -2.56
N GLU A 34 15.49 6.71 -1.71
CA GLU A 34 16.27 5.47 -1.65
C GLU A 34 15.39 4.28 -1.28
N ASN A 35 14.61 4.38 -0.20
CA ASN A 35 13.75 3.29 0.26
C ASN A 35 12.60 3.02 -0.72
N GLY A 36 12.09 4.06 -1.38
CA GLY A 36 11.12 3.89 -2.46
C GLY A 36 11.70 3.13 -3.66
N SER A 37 12.93 3.41 -4.05
CA SER A 37 13.60 2.69 -5.14
C SER A 37 13.99 1.27 -4.74
N LEU A 38 14.48 1.08 -3.52
CA LEU A 38 14.83 -0.21 -2.96
C LEU A 38 13.63 -1.13 -2.84
N SER A 39 12.50 -0.65 -2.32
CA SER A 39 11.28 -1.46 -2.18
C SER A 39 10.78 -2.00 -3.52
N ARG A 40 10.80 -1.18 -4.58
CA ARG A 40 10.48 -1.62 -5.95
C ARG A 40 11.47 -2.67 -6.47
N LEU A 41 12.76 -2.47 -6.24
CA LEU A 41 13.80 -3.42 -6.65
C LEU A 41 13.65 -4.76 -5.94
N VAL A 42 13.49 -4.75 -4.61
CA VAL A 42 13.30 -5.95 -3.79
C VAL A 42 12.03 -6.68 -4.19
N ALA A 43 10.92 -5.97 -4.43
CA ALA A 43 9.69 -6.59 -4.94
C ALA A 43 9.96 -7.36 -6.25
N LYS A 44 10.61 -6.72 -7.23
CA LYS A 44 10.96 -7.35 -8.51
C LYS A 44 11.83 -8.60 -8.34
N MET A 45 12.83 -8.57 -7.44
CA MET A 45 13.71 -9.71 -7.17
C MET A 45 12.95 -10.91 -6.57
N ASN A 46 11.87 -10.65 -5.83
CA ASN A 46 11.07 -11.67 -5.15
C ASN A 46 9.84 -12.13 -5.94
N GLY A 47 9.78 -11.89 -7.25
CA GLY A 47 8.64 -12.30 -8.07
C GLY A 47 7.43 -11.39 -7.94
N ASP A 48 7.67 -10.12 -7.57
CA ASP A 48 6.66 -9.09 -7.39
C ASP A 48 5.59 -9.47 -6.34
N PRO A 49 5.92 -9.62 -5.04
CA PRO A 49 4.93 -9.71 -3.96
C PRO A 49 4.31 -8.33 -3.65
N VAL A 50 3.39 -8.25 -2.69
CA VAL A 50 2.89 -6.96 -2.17
C VAL A 50 3.96 -6.37 -1.24
N VAL A 51 4.56 -5.24 -1.64
CA VAL A 51 5.56 -4.54 -0.84
C VAL A 51 5.13 -3.09 -0.66
N ALA A 52 5.38 -2.54 0.54
CA ALA A 52 5.27 -1.11 0.80
C ALA A 52 6.49 -0.62 1.58
N PHE A 53 6.68 0.70 1.58
CA PHE A 53 7.69 1.34 2.43
C PHE A 53 7.10 2.60 3.08
N TYR A 54 7.62 2.95 4.25
CA TYR A 54 7.36 4.23 4.90
C TYR A 54 8.48 4.57 5.87
N GLY A 55 9.15 5.71 5.65
CA GLY A 55 10.34 6.07 6.42
C GLY A 55 11.41 4.97 6.35
N PRO A 56 11.93 4.45 7.48
CA PRO A 56 12.97 3.43 7.48
C PRO A 56 12.44 2.00 7.29
N TYR A 57 11.13 1.82 7.14
CA TYR A 57 10.52 0.49 7.11
C TYR A 57 10.13 0.07 5.71
N ILE A 58 10.37 -1.21 5.40
CA ILE A 58 9.78 -1.94 4.29
C ILE A 58 8.92 -3.05 4.88
N GLY A 59 7.72 -3.23 4.36
CA GLY A 59 6.79 -4.27 4.78
C GLY A 59 6.36 -5.15 3.60
N SER A 60 6.01 -6.41 3.89
CA SER A 60 5.39 -7.34 2.96
C SER A 60 4.59 -8.40 3.71
N PHE A 61 3.44 -8.84 3.15
CA PHE A 61 2.70 -9.98 3.71
C PHE A 61 3.41 -11.32 3.48
N GLU A 62 4.30 -11.37 2.49
CA GLU A 62 5.13 -12.54 2.18
C GLU A 62 6.60 -12.25 2.52
N GLU A 63 7.35 -13.28 2.94
CA GLU A 63 8.77 -13.12 3.26
C GLU A 63 9.59 -12.75 2.02
N LEU A 64 10.35 -11.65 2.10
CA LEU A 64 11.27 -11.19 1.06
C LEU A 64 12.62 -11.89 1.22
N LYS A 65 12.86 -12.91 0.38
CA LYS A 65 14.05 -13.78 0.45
C LYS A 65 15.26 -13.20 -0.27
N LYS A 66 15.06 -12.42 -1.34
CA LYS A 66 16.14 -11.86 -2.16
C LYS A 66 16.30 -10.36 -1.91
N TRP A 67 17.53 -9.92 -1.69
CA TRP A 67 17.89 -8.53 -1.42
C TRP A 67 19.13 -8.15 -2.24
N PRO A 68 19.30 -6.87 -2.61
CA PRO A 68 20.53 -6.41 -3.23
C PRO A 68 21.73 -6.62 -2.29
N GLU A 69 22.89 -6.90 -2.86
CA GLU A 69 24.12 -7.13 -2.11
C GLU A 69 24.50 -5.90 -1.27
N GLY A 70 25.06 -6.13 -0.07
CA GLY A 70 25.47 -5.04 0.84
C GLY A 70 24.33 -4.29 1.53
N TYR A 71 23.07 -4.76 1.44
CA TYR A 71 21.97 -4.21 2.22
C TYR A 71 21.77 -4.95 3.55
N GLU A 72 22.07 -4.25 4.64
CA GLU A 72 21.75 -4.67 6.00
C GLU A 72 20.31 -4.31 6.35
N LYS A 73 19.66 -5.20 7.10
CA LYS A 73 18.28 -5.02 7.58
C LYS A 73 18.05 -5.83 8.84
N GLU A 74 17.25 -5.27 9.74
CA GLU A 74 16.60 -6.03 10.81
C GLU A 74 15.28 -6.59 10.25
N HIS A 75 14.93 -7.83 10.60
CA HIS A 75 13.73 -8.51 10.13
C HIS A 75 12.93 -9.07 11.30
N GLU A 76 11.63 -8.79 11.29
CA GLU A 76 10.67 -9.29 12.25
C GLU A 76 9.42 -9.80 11.52
N TYR A 77 8.74 -10.79 12.10
CA TYR A 77 7.40 -11.21 11.67
C TYR A 77 6.44 -11.02 12.84
N ARG A 78 5.70 -9.91 12.80
CA ARG A 78 4.80 -9.48 13.87
C ARG A 78 3.73 -8.55 13.32
N ALA A 79 2.75 -8.22 14.16
CA ALA A 79 1.86 -7.09 13.89
C ALA A 79 2.56 -5.75 14.13
N ILE A 80 1.93 -4.66 13.68
CA ILE A 80 2.44 -3.31 13.91
C ILE A 80 2.46 -2.97 15.40
N ASP A 81 3.40 -2.13 15.80
CA ASP A 81 3.28 -1.32 17.01
C ASP A 81 2.24 -0.21 16.75
N LEU A 82 1.11 -0.30 17.45
CA LEU A 82 -0.01 0.62 17.29
C LEU A 82 0.32 2.05 17.72
N GLU A 83 1.31 2.28 18.58
CA GLU A 83 1.74 3.63 18.97
C GLU A 83 2.68 4.25 17.93
N ASN A 84 3.34 3.42 17.12
CA ASN A 84 4.26 3.87 16.08
C ASN A 84 3.52 4.30 14.79
N GLU A 85 3.41 5.62 14.58
CA GLU A 85 2.73 6.20 13.40
C GLU A 85 3.30 5.68 12.07
N ARG A 86 4.62 5.45 12.00
CA ARG A 86 5.25 5.00 10.76
C ARG A 86 4.85 3.57 10.41
N GLU A 87 4.71 2.71 11.42
CA GLU A 87 4.22 1.34 11.21
C GLU A 87 2.74 1.34 10.84
N ARG A 88 1.90 2.19 11.47
CA ARG A 88 0.51 2.39 11.05
C ARG A 88 0.43 2.83 9.57
N LYS A 89 1.23 3.82 9.16
CA LYS A 89 1.29 4.29 7.76
C LYS A 89 1.81 3.24 6.80
N LEU A 90 2.76 2.41 7.22
CA LEU A 90 3.24 1.28 6.43
C LEU A 90 2.12 0.27 6.18
N LEU A 91 1.35 -0.09 7.23
CA LEU A 91 0.23 -1.02 7.10
C LEU A 91 -0.87 -0.48 6.19
N GLN A 92 -1.22 0.82 6.31
CA GLN A 92 -2.17 1.49 5.40
C GLN A 92 -1.76 1.29 3.92
N ARG A 93 -0.47 1.53 3.62
CA ARG A 93 0.08 1.34 2.26
C ARG A 93 0.09 -0.11 1.82
N LEU A 94 0.40 -1.05 2.73
CA LEU A 94 0.36 -2.49 2.43
C LEU A 94 -1.04 -2.95 2.05
N ILE A 95 -2.06 -2.53 2.81
CA ILE A 95 -3.46 -2.85 2.53
C ILE A 95 -3.87 -2.29 1.16
N LEU A 96 -3.60 -1.00 0.90
CA LEU A 96 -3.91 -0.38 -0.40
C LEU A 96 -3.21 -1.07 -1.57
N ASN A 97 -1.91 -1.37 -1.44
CA ASN A 97 -1.15 -2.07 -2.47
C ASN A 97 -1.67 -3.50 -2.66
N GLY A 98 -2.07 -4.17 -1.58
CA GLY A 98 -2.69 -5.50 -1.61
C GLY A 98 -4.00 -5.51 -2.41
N ILE A 99 -4.90 -4.55 -2.13
CA ILE A 99 -6.15 -4.37 -2.89
C ILE A 99 -5.83 -4.08 -4.37
N GLY A 100 -4.86 -3.18 -4.62
CA GLY A 100 -4.32 -2.88 -5.96
C GLY A 100 -3.89 -4.11 -6.73
N LYS A 101 -3.10 -4.95 -6.08
CA LYS A 101 -2.51 -6.15 -6.69
C LYS A 101 -3.54 -7.25 -6.93
N ALA A 102 -4.44 -7.48 -5.98
CA ALA A 102 -5.52 -8.47 -6.09
C ALA A 102 -6.46 -8.17 -7.27
N ASN A 103 -6.66 -6.88 -7.57
CA ASN A 103 -7.58 -6.41 -8.62
C ASN A 103 -6.87 -5.93 -9.90
N LYS A 104 -5.58 -6.24 -10.08
CA LYS A 104 -4.75 -5.72 -11.17
C LYS A 104 -5.24 -6.09 -12.57
N SER A 105 -6.02 -7.16 -12.71
CA SER A 105 -6.60 -7.61 -13.98
C SER A 105 -7.68 -6.65 -14.46
N GLU A 106 -8.51 -6.16 -13.55
CA GLU A 106 -9.72 -5.39 -13.83
C GLU A 106 -9.52 -3.87 -13.74
N TYR A 107 -8.57 -3.43 -12.93
CA TYR A 107 -8.34 -2.01 -12.66
C TYR A 107 -6.90 -1.61 -12.99
N HIS A 108 -6.74 -0.37 -13.48
CA HIS A 108 -5.50 0.36 -13.32
C HIS A 108 -5.52 0.98 -11.92
N HIS A 109 -4.44 0.81 -11.14
CA HIS A 109 -4.32 1.42 -9.83
C HIS A 109 -3.13 2.37 -9.77
N ASP A 110 -3.32 3.51 -9.12
CA ASP A 110 -2.27 4.47 -8.82
C ASP A 110 -2.60 5.22 -7.53
N TYR A 111 -1.74 5.11 -6.50
CA TYR A 111 -1.88 5.74 -5.18
C TYR A 111 -3.33 5.80 -4.64
N GLY A 112 -3.96 4.64 -4.45
CA GLY A 112 -5.33 4.55 -3.92
C GLY A 112 -6.43 4.86 -4.93
N THR A 113 -6.12 5.29 -6.15
CA THR A 113 -7.12 5.47 -7.22
C THR A 113 -7.17 4.24 -8.11
N PHE A 114 -8.34 3.65 -8.24
CA PHE A 114 -8.62 2.46 -9.03
C PHE A 114 -9.55 2.84 -10.16
N VAL A 115 -9.11 2.70 -11.41
CA VAL A 115 -9.91 3.01 -12.60
C VAL A 115 -10.14 1.71 -13.37
N ALA A 116 -11.41 1.39 -13.63
CA ALA A 116 -11.76 0.21 -14.39
C ALA A 116 -11.13 0.26 -15.78
N LYS A 117 -10.52 -0.85 -16.22
CA LYS A 117 -9.91 -0.95 -17.56
C LYS A 117 -10.96 -0.96 -18.66
N LYS A 118 -12.14 -1.49 -18.36
CA LYS A 118 -13.31 -1.41 -19.24
C LYS A 118 -14.03 -0.08 -19.00
N GLY A 119 -14.36 0.60 -20.08
CA GLY A 119 -15.14 1.83 -20.07
C GLY A 119 -16.33 1.73 -21.01
N ASP A 120 -17.32 2.56 -20.77
CA ASP A 120 -18.48 2.71 -21.63
C ASP A 120 -18.18 3.78 -22.70
N SER A 121 -18.73 3.64 -23.90
CA SER A 121 -18.62 4.66 -24.94
C SER A 121 -19.92 5.43 -25.04
N ILE A 122 -19.87 6.73 -24.79
CA ILE A 122 -21.02 7.64 -24.86
C ILE A 122 -20.66 8.73 -25.85
N GLU A 123 -21.33 8.76 -27.00
CA GLU A 123 -21.13 9.79 -28.05
C GLU A 123 -19.67 9.93 -28.51
N GLY A 124 -18.91 8.84 -28.50
CA GLY A 124 -17.49 8.82 -28.89
C GLY A 124 -16.51 9.14 -27.75
N ILE A 125 -17.00 9.48 -26.56
CA ILE A 125 -16.20 9.67 -25.34
C ILE A 125 -16.15 8.34 -24.57
N ARG A 126 -14.96 7.91 -24.16
CA ARG A 126 -14.81 6.73 -23.30
C ARG A 126 -14.87 7.14 -21.83
N VAL A 127 -15.85 6.60 -21.12
CA VAL A 127 -16.07 6.86 -19.69
C VAL A 127 -15.67 5.64 -18.89
N HIS A 128 -14.65 5.78 -18.06
CA HIS A 128 -14.18 4.74 -17.16
C HIS A 128 -14.60 5.06 -15.73
N LYS A 129 -15.31 4.12 -15.10
CA LYS A 129 -15.64 4.21 -13.68
C LYS A 129 -14.37 4.03 -12.85
N GLY A 130 -14.28 4.75 -11.76
CA GLY A 130 -13.20 4.60 -10.81
C GLY A 130 -13.67 4.80 -9.38
N ILE A 131 -12.79 4.44 -8.46
CA ILE A 131 -12.97 4.62 -7.04
C ILE A 131 -11.64 5.06 -6.47
N HIS A 132 -11.67 6.04 -5.59
CA HIS A 132 -10.55 6.38 -4.75
C HIS A 132 -10.76 5.71 -3.41
N LEU A 133 -9.76 4.96 -2.96
CA LEU A 133 -9.71 4.32 -1.66
C LEU A 133 -8.60 5.00 -0.84
N ASP A 134 -8.91 5.25 0.42
CA ASP A 134 -7.93 5.59 1.44
C ASP A 134 -8.07 4.61 2.62
N VAL A 135 -6.97 4.35 3.31
CA VAL A 135 -6.96 3.44 4.46
C VAL A 135 -6.38 4.20 5.63
N LEU A 136 -7.14 4.27 6.72
CA LEU A 136 -6.71 4.81 8.00
C LEU A 136 -6.56 3.67 8.99
N VAL A 137 -5.40 3.61 9.64
CA VAL A 137 -5.16 2.74 10.81
C VAL A 137 -5.01 3.65 12.01
N GLU A 138 -5.92 3.54 12.96
CA GLU A 138 -5.97 4.34 14.18
C GLU A 138 -5.04 3.76 15.27
N PRO A 139 -4.62 4.57 16.26
CA PRO A 139 -3.83 4.08 17.40
C PRO A 139 -4.55 3.00 18.23
N ASN A 140 -5.89 3.00 18.25
CA ASN A 140 -6.66 1.96 18.91
C ASN A 140 -6.74 0.64 18.11
N GLY A 141 -6.11 0.58 16.92
CA GLY A 141 -6.07 -0.59 16.05
C GLY A 141 -7.26 -0.77 15.10
N ASN A 142 -8.23 0.15 15.09
CA ASN A 142 -9.26 0.16 14.05
C ASN A 142 -8.66 0.43 12.67
N ILE A 143 -9.22 -0.23 11.66
CA ILE A 143 -8.90 0.01 10.26
C ILE A 143 -10.15 0.52 9.56
N ILE A 144 -10.07 1.73 9.01
CA ILE A 144 -11.16 2.40 8.31
C ILE A 144 -10.76 2.52 6.84
N ILE A 145 -11.62 2.04 5.95
CA ILE A 145 -11.46 2.21 4.51
C ILE A 145 -12.43 3.31 4.08
N GLY A 146 -11.90 4.48 3.74
CA GLY A 146 -12.66 5.56 3.11
C GLY A 146 -12.71 5.35 1.60
N PHE A 147 -13.84 5.66 0.97
CA PHE A 147 -13.95 5.58 -0.48
C PHE A 147 -14.85 6.65 -1.10
N ASP A 148 -14.44 7.06 -2.30
CA ASP A 148 -15.15 8.04 -3.12
C ASP A 148 -15.18 7.62 -4.58
N MET A 149 -16.32 7.79 -5.24
CA MET A 149 -16.51 7.40 -6.63
C MET A 149 -15.90 8.45 -7.56
N LYS A 150 -15.16 7.99 -8.56
CA LYS A 150 -14.56 8.85 -9.59
C LYS A 150 -14.96 8.39 -10.99
N PHE A 151 -14.90 9.32 -11.94
CA PHE A 151 -15.04 9.00 -13.36
C PHE A 151 -13.85 9.59 -14.10
N ARG A 152 -13.31 8.83 -15.06
CA ARG A 152 -12.22 9.28 -15.93
C ARG A 152 -12.69 9.24 -17.37
N LEU A 153 -12.55 10.37 -18.06
CA LEU A 153 -12.95 10.56 -19.44
C LEU A 153 -11.71 10.48 -20.33
N PHE A 154 -11.84 9.80 -21.48
CA PHE A 154 -10.83 9.69 -22.52
C PHE A 154 -11.44 9.94 -23.89
#